data_AF-A0A4Y7SWP3-F1
#
_entry.id   AF-A0A4Y7SWP3-F1
#
_cell.length_a   1.000
_cell.length_b   1.000
_cell.length_c   1.000
_cell.angle_alpha   90.00
_cell.angle_beta   90.00
_cell.angle_gamma   90.00
#
_symmetry.space_group_name_H-M   'P 1'
#
loop_
_entity.id
_entity.type
_entity.pdbx_description
1 polymer ?
#
loop_
_entity_poly.entity_id
_entity_poly.type
_entity_poly.pdbx_seq_one_letter_code
_entity_poly.pdbx_strand_id
1 'polypeptide(L)'
;MREAFTAHLTEKLSLLRGNEPGIQEIRMHAAEVERASRYLDKSTWVRICDNAKHLPQLPGDREDMPQKMCSRCHSVVYYSSECQREDWNALHRQECSHLAKSRRQQKRTGHWYSQNNRRFQATQLWHAYEDHLEVSNVDNRLASNAIVRIPVGRPPCRESMSTSLSKEYIENTRDVVPSYLQSRFKEMLSFFVKANAPRRAEGPRSAILVDRRLPLLKDSQINILILLRPSSVDGGARRRREGSKFLLQGILAYPSRTNQFPGVHERPNNGSANSQLLAEPSSRYV
;
A
#
# COMPACT_ATOMS: atom_id res chain seq x y z
N MET A 1 11.57 -39.43 -10.03
CA MET A 1 11.72 -37.96 -10.16
C MET A 1 11.08 -37.16 -9.02
N ARG A 2 9.82 -37.43 -8.62
CA ARG A 2 9.22 -36.77 -7.44
C ARG A 2 9.96 -37.05 -6.12
N GLU A 3 10.40 -38.29 -5.90
CA GLU A 3 11.09 -38.67 -4.66
C GLU A 3 12.50 -38.08 -4.53
N ALA A 4 13.24 -37.99 -5.64
CA ALA A 4 14.56 -37.36 -5.68
C ALA A 4 14.50 -35.84 -5.43
N PHE A 5 13.42 -35.19 -5.85
CA PHE A 5 13.20 -33.76 -5.59
C PHE A 5 12.86 -33.50 -4.12
N THR A 6 12.06 -34.38 -3.50
CA THR A 6 11.72 -34.29 -2.07
C THR A 6 12.93 -34.53 -1.18
N ALA A 7 13.79 -35.50 -1.51
CA ALA A 7 15.02 -35.76 -0.74
C ALA A 7 16.00 -34.57 -0.77
N HIS A 8 16.18 -33.94 -1.94
CA HIS A 8 17.06 -32.78 -2.09
C HIS A 8 16.54 -31.52 -1.36
N LEU A 9 15.21 -31.37 -1.25
CA LEU A 9 14.59 -30.28 -0.49
C LEU A 9 14.75 -30.48 1.02
N THR A 10 14.60 -31.71 1.51
CA THR A 10 14.75 -32.04 2.93
C THR A 10 16.18 -31.84 3.43
N GLU A 11 17.19 -32.18 2.62
CA GLU A 11 18.60 -31.98 2.94
C GLU A 11 19.01 -30.49 2.91
N LYS A 12 18.42 -29.67 2.03
CA LYS A 12 18.67 -28.22 2.03
C LYS A 12 17.98 -27.48 3.17
N LEU A 13 16.87 -28.02 3.68
CA LEU A 13 16.14 -27.46 4.82
C LEU A 13 16.79 -27.78 6.17
N SER A 14 17.57 -28.86 6.27
CA SER A 14 18.27 -29.20 7.52
C SER A 14 19.46 -28.28 7.81
N LEU A 15 20.06 -27.65 6.79
CA LEU A 15 21.24 -26.79 6.90
C LEU A 15 20.94 -25.34 7.34
N LEU A 16 19.68 -24.93 7.47
CA LEU A 16 19.30 -23.53 7.72
C LEU A 16 18.92 -23.22 9.19
N ARG A 17 19.16 -24.14 10.14
CA ARG A 17 18.71 -24.01 11.54
C ARG A 17 19.46 -22.93 12.34
N GLY A 18 18.94 -21.72 12.28
CA GLY A 18 19.06 -20.67 13.29
C GLY A 18 17.97 -19.62 13.05
N ASN A 19 16.84 -19.72 13.76
CA ASN A 19 15.60 -18.92 13.61
C ASN A 19 14.70 -19.20 12.35
N GLU A 20 14.72 -20.42 11.83
CA GLU A 20 13.90 -20.87 10.68
C GLU A 20 12.36 -20.87 10.83
N PRO A 21 11.71 -21.10 12.00
CA PRO A 21 10.26 -21.34 12.03
C PRO A 21 9.42 -20.17 11.48
N GLY A 22 9.77 -18.95 11.86
CA GLY A 22 9.09 -17.75 11.37
C GLY A 22 9.37 -17.48 9.90
N ILE A 23 10.61 -17.69 9.43
CA ILE A 23 10.99 -17.47 8.03
C ILE A 23 10.24 -18.43 7.10
N GLN A 24 10.07 -19.69 7.51
CA GLN A 24 9.35 -20.67 6.70
C GLN A 24 7.85 -20.38 6.62
N GLU A 25 7.21 -19.97 7.72
CA GLU A 25 5.81 -19.54 7.74
C GLU A 25 5.56 -18.34 6.81
N ILE A 26 6.48 -17.36 6.84
CA ILE A 26 6.47 -16.19 5.96
C ILE A 26 6.60 -16.60 4.48
N ARG A 27 7.51 -17.54 4.17
CA ARG A 27 7.68 -18.05 2.80
C ARG A 27 6.43 -18.74 2.30
N MET A 28 5.81 -19.57 3.15
CA MET A 28 4.55 -20.22 2.82
C MET A 28 3.45 -19.20 2.57
N HIS A 29 3.33 -18.17 3.42
CA HIS A 29 2.30 -17.14 3.25
C HIS A 29 2.51 -16.31 1.98
N ALA A 30 3.73 -15.86 1.69
CA ALA A 30 4.02 -15.11 0.46
C ALA A 30 3.76 -15.96 -0.81
N ALA A 31 4.15 -17.24 -0.78
CA ALA A 31 3.87 -18.17 -1.87
C ALA A 31 2.39 -18.50 -2.01
N GLU A 32 1.65 -18.57 -0.89
CA GLU A 32 0.21 -18.80 -0.88
C GLU A 32 -0.56 -17.59 -1.39
N VAL A 33 -0.17 -16.37 -1.00
CA VAL A 33 -0.71 -15.11 -1.55
C VAL A 33 -0.49 -15.06 -3.06
N GLU A 34 0.72 -15.34 -3.54
CA GLU A 34 1.05 -15.39 -4.96
C GLU A 34 0.29 -16.51 -5.69
N ARG A 35 0.06 -17.65 -5.03
CA ARG A 35 -0.72 -18.76 -5.57
C ARG A 35 -2.20 -18.37 -5.66
N ALA A 36 -2.80 -17.93 -4.56
CA ALA A 36 -4.20 -17.50 -4.48
C ALA A 36 -4.51 -16.37 -5.46
N SER A 37 -3.60 -15.40 -5.62
CA SER A 37 -3.76 -14.32 -6.59
C SER A 37 -3.79 -14.77 -8.05
N ARG A 38 -3.36 -16.00 -8.37
CA ARG A 38 -3.49 -16.57 -9.72
C ARG A 38 -4.85 -17.21 -9.96
N TYR A 39 -5.51 -17.68 -8.91
CA TYR A 39 -6.75 -18.45 -9.01
C TYR A 39 -8.00 -17.63 -8.71
N LEU A 40 -7.87 -16.52 -7.99
CA LEU A 40 -8.99 -15.61 -7.77
C LEU A 40 -9.34 -14.87 -9.05
N ASP A 41 -10.63 -14.74 -9.31
CA ASP A 41 -11.14 -13.97 -10.42
C ASP A 41 -10.72 -12.51 -10.27
N LYS A 42 -9.88 -12.03 -11.19
CA LYS A 42 -9.36 -10.65 -11.18
C LYS A 42 -10.45 -9.60 -11.37
N SER A 43 -11.63 -9.99 -11.86
CA SER A 43 -12.82 -9.12 -11.92
C SER A 43 -13.24 -8.65 -10.52
N THR A 44 -13.02 -9.49 -9.51
CA THR A 44 -13.37 -9.22 -8.10
C THR A 44 -12.35 -8.32 -7.39
N TRP A 45 -11.19 -8.07 -8.01
CA TRP A 45 -10.13 -7.31 -7.34
C TRP A 45 -10.48 -5.84 -7.24
N VAL A 46 -10.26 -5.28 -6.06
CA VAL A 46 -10.35 -3.84 -5.88
C VAL A 46 -9.37 -3.17 -6.84
N ARG A 47 -9.89 -2.17 -7.54
CA ARG A 47 -9.07 -1.35 -8.40
C ARG A 47 -8.38 -0.31 -7.53
N ILE A 48 -7.10 -0.07 -7.79
CA ILE A 48 -6.26 0.84 -7.00
C ILE A 48 -5.83 2.05 -7.82
N CYS A 49 -5.83 3.24 -7.21
CA CYS A 49 -5.18 4.42 -7.76
C CYS A 49 -4.28 5.02 -6.70
N ASP A 50 -3.06 5.37 -7.10
CA ASP A 50 -2.09 5.99 -6.23
C ASP A 50 -2.32 7.50 -6.06
N ASN A 51 -3.11 8.14 -6.93
CA ASN A 51 -3.51 9.53 -6.73
C ASN A 51 -4.53 9.61 -5.59
N ALA A 52 -4.12 10.12 -4.43
CA ALA A 52 -4.93 10.20 -3.21
C ALA A 52 -6.13 11.16 -3.31
N LYS A 53 -6.15 12.05 -4.32
CA LYS A 53 -7.29 12.93 -4.63
C LYS A 53 -8.38 12.19 -5.40
N HIS A 54 -8.05 11.08 -6.06
CA HIS A 54 -9.01 10.31 -6.82
C HIS A 54 -9.86 9.46 -5.88
N LEU A 55 -11.16 9.75 -5.81
CA LEU A 55 -12.08 8.87 -5.12
C LEU A 55 -12.24 7.56 -5.92
N PRO A 56 -12.17 6.40 -5.28
CA PRO A 56 -12.28 5.12 -5.96
C PRO A 56 -13.67 5.01 -6.56
N GLN A 57 -13.74 4.51 -7.79
CA GLN A 57 -15.02 4.13 -8.38
C GLN A 57 -15.42 2.78 -7.79
N LEU A 58 -16.72 2.56 -7.58
CA LEU A 58 -17.23 1.27 -7.14
C LEU A 58 -16.95 0.21 -8.22
N PRO A 59 -16.77 -1.06 -7.84
CA PRO A 59 -16.86 -2.16 -8.79
C PRO A 59 -18.19 -2.05 -9.56
N GLY A 60 -18.12 -2.02 -10.89
CA GLY A 60 -19.27 -1.88 -11.80
C GLY A 60 -19.43 -0.52 -12.49
N ASP A 61 -18.81 0.57 -12.01
CA ASP A 61 -19.03 1.89 -12.63
C ASP A 61 -18.30 2.08 -13.98
N ARG A 62 -17.21 1.33 -14.22
CA ARG A 62 -16.39 1.36 -15.46
C ARG A 62 -15.58 0.08 -15.63
N GLU A 63 -16.24 -1.04 -15.97
CA GLU A 63 -15.59 -2.36 -16.06
C GLU A 63 -14.40 -2.41 -17.03
N ASP A 64 -14.35 -1.54 -18.05
CA ASP A 64 -13.39 -1.70 -19.14
C ASP A 64 -12.15 -0.80 -19.10
N MET A 65 -12.00 0.13 -18.14
CA MET A 65 -10.82 1.01 -18.19
C MET A 65 -9.55 0.30 -17.70
N PRO A 66 -8.52 0.08 -18.54
CA PRO A 66 -7.28 -0.53 -18.08
C PRO A 66 -6.55 0.43 -17.13
N GLN A 67 -6.08 -0.09 -16.01
CA GLN A 67 -5.23 0.70 -15.11
C GLN A 67 -3.84 0.89 -15.74
N LYS A 68 -3.32 2.11 -15.65
CA LYS A 68 -2.01 2.48 -16.22
C LYS A 68 -0.97 2.53 -15.13
N MET A 69 0.13 1.80 -15.32
CA MET A 69 1.32 1.91 -14.48
C MET A 69 2.21 3.05 -14.97
N CYS A 70 2.90 3.72 -14.05
CA CYS A 70 4.01 4.60 -14.47
C CYS A 70 5.07 3.77 -15.19
N SER A 71 5.38 4.11 -16.45
CA SER A 71 6.33 3.39 -17.31
C SER A 71 7.78 3.43 -16.82
N ARG A 72 8.11 4.36 -15.91
CA ARG A 72 9.46 4.46 -15.34
C ARG A 72 9.64 3.57 -14.12
N CYS A 73 8.82 3.76 -13.08
CA CYS A 73 8.97 3.02 -11.83
C CYS A 73 8.17 1.71 -11.80
N HIS A 74 7.02 1.61 -12.47
CA HIS A 74 6.01 0.53 -12.36
C HIS A 74 5.60 0.24 -10.90
N SER A 75 5.79 1.20 -9.99
CA SER A 75 5.45 1.07 -8.57
C SER A 75 4.10 1.71 -8.23
N VAL A 76 3.64 2.64 -9.07
CA VAL A 76 2.35 3.33 -8.93
C VAL A 76 1.44 3.05 -10.11
N VAL A 77 0.14 3.07 -9.86
CA VAL A 77 -0.97 2.71 -10.76
C VAL A 77 -2.00 3.84 -10.75
N TYR A 78 -2.55 4.14 -11.92
CA TYR A 78 -3.55 5.19 -12.11
C TYR A 78 -4.72 4.68 -12.94
N TYR A 79 -5.91 5.24 -12.72
CA TYR A 79 -7.07 4.98 -13.57
C TYR A 79 -7.01 5.70 -14.92
N SER A 80 -6.37 6.87 -14.95
CA SER A 80 -6.30 7.72 -16.14
C SER A 80 -4.97 8.45 -16.21
N SER A 81 -4.68 8.98 -17.40
CA SER A 81 -3.52 9.86 -17.61
C SER A 81 -3.65 11.18 -16.84
N GLU A 82 -4.87 11.60 -16.55
CA GLU A 82 -5.15 12.77 -15.70
C GLU A 82 -4.74 12.51 -14.24
N CYS A 83 -5.17 11.37 -13.67
CA CYS A 83 -4.75 10.96 -12.33
C CYS A 83 -3.22 10.90 -12.22
N GLN A 84 -2.55 10.37 -13.25
CA GLN A 84 -1.09 10.31 -13.31
C GLN A 84 -0.48 11.72 -13.34
N ARG A 85 -1.01 12.64 -14.16
CA ARG A 85 -0.50 14.01 -14.29
C ARG A 85 -0.62 14.80 -12.98
N GLU A 86 -1.76 14.69 -12.31
CA GLU A 86 -2.00 15.33 -11.02
C GLU A 86 -1.04 14.82 -9.95
N ASP A 87 -0.93 13.49 -9.79
CA ASP A 87 -0.04 12.87 -8.82
C ASP A 87 1.43 13.11 -9.17
N TRP A 88 1.78 13.16 -10.46
CA TRP A 88 3.12 13.53 -10.92
C TRP A 88 3.53 14.91 -10.44
N ASN A 89 2.65 15.90 -10.59
CA ASN A 89 2.91 17.27 -10.19
C ASN A 89 2.93 17.43 -8.66
N ALA A 90 2.12 16.66 -7.94
CA ALA A 90 2.01 16.74 -6.48
C ALA A 90 3.14 16.01 -5.74
N LEU A 91 3.39 14.75 -6.10
CA LEU A 91 4.22 13.83 -5.31
C LEU A 91 5.17 12.99 -6.17
N HIS A 92 4.62 12.33 -7.20
CA HIS A 92 5.29 11.20 -7.83
C HIS A 92 6.57 11.57 -8.57
N ARG A 93 6.69 12.80 -9.09
CA ARG A 93 7.93 13.26 -9.74
C ARG A 93 9.16 13.10 -8.84
N GLN A 94 9.02 13.36 -7.54
CA GLN A 94 10.10 13.29 -6.55
C GLN A 94 10.37 11.83 -6.12
N GLU A 95 9.33 11.00 -6.14
CA GLU A 95 9.39 9.59 -5.71
C GLU A 95 9.90 8.64 -6.80
N CYS A 96 9.62 8.95 -8.07
CA CYS A 96 9.70 8.01 -9.17
C CYS A 96 11.10 7.42 -9.36
N SER A 97 12.15 8.20 -9.15
CA SER A 97 13.54 7.74 -9.28
C SER A 97 13.89 6.71 -8.19
N HIS A 98 13.52 6.98 -6.94
CA HIS A 98 13.73 6.09 -5.80
C HIS A 98 12.90 4.80 -5.94
N LEU A 99 11.64 4.92 -6.34
CA LEU A 99 10.77 3.78 -6.62
C LEU A 99 11.32 2.90 -7.75
N ALA A 100 11.82 3.49 -8.83
CA ALA A 100 12.44 2.74 -9.93
C ALA A 100 13.72 2.00 -9.48
N LYS A 101 14.56 2.63 -8.65
CA LYS A 101 15.75 1.98 -8.06
C LYS A 101 15.33 0.82 -7.15
N SER A 102 14.37 1.04 -6.27
CA SER A 102 13.83 0.03 -5.35
C SER A 102 13.27 -1.17 -6.11
N ARG A 103 12.47 -0.95 -7.17
CA ARG A 103 11.97 -2.04 -8.02
C ARG A 103 13.10 -2.87 -8.62
N ARG A 104 14.13 -2.22 -9.20
CA ARG A 104 15.27 -2.92 -9.81
C ARG A 104 15.99 -3.77 -8.77
N GLN A 105 16.19 -3.25 -7.57
CA GLN A 105 16.81 -4.00 -6.46
C GLN A 105 15.95 -5.21 -6.06
N GLN A 106 14.65 -5.02 -5.83
CA GLN A 106 13.72 -6.10 -5.49
C GLN A 106 13.68 -7.20 -6.57
N LYS A 107 13.68 -6.84 -7.85
CA LYS A 107 13.75 -7.81 -8.96
C LYS A 107 15.05 -8.62 -8.91
N ARG A 108 16.19 -7.97 -8.66
CA ARG A 108 17.50 -8.65 -8.56
C ARG A 108 17.57 -9.60 -7.37
N THR A 109 16.91 -9.27 -6.26
CA THR A 109 16.92 -10.11 -5.06
C THR A 109 15.80 -11.16 -5.05
N GLY A 110 14.87 -11.13 -6.02
CA GLY A 110 13.72 -12.03 -6.07
C GLY A 110 12.58 -11.65 -5.11
N HIS A 111 12.65 -10.48 -4.47
CA HIS A 111 11.65 -9.98 -3.51
C HIS A 111 10.71 -8.96 -4.17
N TRP A 112 10.33 -9.22 -5.41
CA TRP A 112 9.51 -8.28 -6.17
C TRP A 112 8.06 -8.34 -5.72
N TYR A 113 7.62 -7.26 -5.10
CA TYR A 113 6.22 -7.03 -4.81
C TYR A 113 5.53 -6.42 -6.03
N SER A 114 4.84 -7.27 -6.78
CA SER A 114 4.16 -6.89 -8.01
C SER A 114 2.90 -6.08 -7.74
N GLN A 115 2.39 -5.39 -8.77
CA GLN A 115 1.09 -4.71 -8.67
C GLN A 115 -0.07 -5.69 -8.48
N ASN A 116 0.05 -6.92 -9.00
CA ASN A 116 -0.96 -7.95 -8.77
C ASN A 116 -1.02 -8.32 -7.29
N ASN A 117 0.14 -8.48 -6.64
CA ASN A 117 0.20 -8.75 -5.20
C ASN A 117 -0.40 -7.60 -4.39
N ARG A 118 -0.13 -6.36 -4.82
CA ARG A 118 -0.72 -5.17 -4.22
C ARG A 118 -2.24 -5.11 -4.35
N ARG A 119 -2.79 -5.39 -5.53
CA ARG A 119 -4.24 -5.40 -5.76
C ARG A 119 -4.91 -6.52 -5.00
N PHE A 120 -4.34 -7.72 -5.05
CA PHE A 120 -4.83 -8.87 -4.29
C PHE A 120 -4.88 -8.57 -2.78
N GLN A 121 -3.80 -8.05 -2.21
CA GLN A 121 -3.75 -7.75 -0.78
C GLN A 121 -4.66 -6.59 -0.38
N ALA A 122 -4.79 -5.57 -1.24
CA ALA A 122 -5.79 -4.53 -1.04
C ALA A 122 -7.22 -5.10 -1.06
N THR A 123 -7.49 -6.07 -1.94
CA THR A 123 -8.77 -6.78 -2.03
C THR A 123 -9.05 -7.57 -0.75
N GLN A 124 -8.07 -8.34 -0.27
CA GLN A 124 -8.19 -9.08 0.99
C GLN A 124 -8.43 -8.16 2.19
N LEU A 125 -7.72 -7.02 2.25
CA LEU A 125 -7.88 -6.03 3.32
C LEU A 125 -9.25 -5.37 3.27
N TRP A 126 -9.74 -5.09 2.06
CA TRP A 126 -11.07 -4.53 1.84
C TRP A 126 -12.17 -5.52 2.27
N HIS A 127 -12.13 -6.76 1.79
CA HIS A 127 -13.10 -7.80 2.19
C HIS A 127 -13.07 -8.10 3.68
N ALA A 128 -11.89 -8.29 4.26
CA ALA A 128 -11.78 -8.52 5.70
C ALA A 128 -12.44 -7.38 6.48
N TYR A 129 -12.24 -6.14 6.04
CA TYR A 129 -12.86 -4.99 6.69
C TYR A 129 -14.39 -4.96 6.53
N GLU A 130 -14.92 -5.20 5.32
CA GLU A 130 -16.37 -5.29 5.04
C GLU A 130 -17.02 -6.42 5.86
N ASP A 131 -16.46 -7.62 5.86
CA ASP A 131 -16.97 -8.78 6.61
C ASP A 131 -17.01 -8.48 8.13
N HIS A 132 -16.00 -7.78 8.65
CA HIS A 132 -15.98 -7.38 10.06
C HIS A 132 -17.04 -6.35 10.43
N LEU A 133 -17.44 -5.48 9.50
CA LEU A 133 -18.54 -4.55 9.73
C LEU A 133 -19.88 -5.27 9.80
N GLU A 134 -20.11 -6.26 8.96
CA GLU A 134 -21.36 -7.02 8.98
C GLU A 134 -21.54 -7.77 10.31
N VAL A 135 -20.46 -8.36 10.83
CA VAL A 135 -20.46 -9.09 12.11
C VAL A 135 -20.56 -8.16 13.33
N SER A 136 -20.07 -6.92 13.23
CA SER A 136 -20.05 -5.95 14.34
C SER A 136 -21.31 -5.10 14.48
N ASN A 137 -22.39 -5.40 13.74
CA ASN A 137 -23.74 -4.82 13.92
C ASN A 137 -24.32 -4.90 15.35
N VAL A 138 -23.60 -5.51 16.30
CA VAL A 138 -23.94 -5.56 17.73
C VAL A 138 -23.46 -4.31 18.50
N ASP A 139 -22.52 -3.52 17.99
CA ASP A 139 -22.10 -2.26 18.63
C ASP A 139 -21.62 -1.22 17.59
N ASN A 140 -22.51 -0.28 17.23
CA ASN A 140 -22.24 0.91 16.39
C ASN A 140 -21.18 1.89 16.97
N ARG A 141 -20.37 1.44 17.93
CA ARG A 141 -19.37 2.22 18.66
C ARG A 141 -17.93 1.93 18.25
N LEU A 142 -17.70 1.18 17.17
CA LEU A 142 -16.39 1.23 16.52
C LEU A 142 -16.16 2.69 16.09
N ALA A 143 -15.41 3.39 16.95
CA ALA A 143 -15.39 4.83 16.99
C ALA A 143 -14.93 5.36 15.64
N SER A 144 -15.65 6.36 15.14
CA SER A 144 -15.12 7.29 14.17
C SER A 144 -13.68 7.67 14.57
N ASN A 145 -12.73 7.53 13.62
CA ASN A 145 -11.28 7.76 13.78
C ASN A 145 -10.39 6.54 14.10
N ALA A 146 -10.87 5.31 13.92
CA ALA A 146 -10.07 4.12 14.19
C ALA A 146 -8.93 3.85 13.18
N ILE A 147 -7.79 3.39 13.70
CA ILE A 147 -6.74 2.72 12.92
C ILE A 147 -6.89 1.22 13.15
N VAL A 148 -7.07 0.47 12.07
CA VAL A 148 -7.17 -0.98 12.14
C VAL A 148 -5.80 -1.57 11.84
N ARG A 149 -5.12 -2.08 12.87
CA ARG A 149 -3.92 -2.89 12.68
C ARG A 149 -4.32 -4.35 12.55
N ILE A 150 -4.02 -4.95 11.41
CA ILE A 150 -4.27 -6.38 11.19
C ILE A 150 -2.93 -7.11 11.38
N PRO A 151 -2.72 -7.82 12.50
CA PRO A 151 -1.50 -8.58 12.71
C PRO A 151 -1.33 -9.69 11.66
N VAL A 152 -0.08 -10.02 11.34
CA VAL A 152 0.26 -11.14 10.45
C VAL A 152 -0.20 -12.44 11.09
N GLY A 153 -0.83 -13.32 10.30
CA GLY A 153 -1.14 -14.69 10.71
C GLY A 153 -2.29 -14.85 11.71
N ARG A 154 -3.01 -13.77 12.04
CA ARG A 154 -4.24 -13.86 12.86
C ARG A 154 -5.44 -13.34 12.09
N PRO A 155 -6.60 -14.02 12.16
CA PRO A 155 -7.85 -13.41 11.75
C PRO A 155 -8.05 -12.12 12.56
N PRO A 156 -8.67 -11.08 12.00
CA PRO A 156 -8.80 -9.82 12.71
C PRO A 156 -9.65 -10.03 13.97
N CYS A 157 -9.02 -9.92 15.13
CA CYS A 157 -9.67 -10.05 16.44
C CYS A 157 -10.15 -8.68 16.90
N ARG A 158 -11.29 -8.64 17.61
CA ARG A 158 -11.88 -7.42 18.21
C ARG A 158 -10.90 -6.60 19.05
N GLU A 159 -9.91 -7.24 19.66
CA GLU A 159 -8.95 -6.60 20.59
C GLU A 159 -7.84 -5.80 19.89
N SER A 160 -7.64 -5.93 18.57
CA SER A 160 -6.52 -5.28 17.85
C SER A 160 -6.86 -3.93 17.20
N MET A 161 -8.06 -3.40 17.41
CA MET A 161 -8.52 -2.14 16.80
C MET A 161 -8.27 -0.97 17.77
N SER A 162 -7.18 -0.23 17.55
CA SER A 162 -6.92 1.02 18.29
C SER A 162 -7.74 2.16 17.68
N THR A 163 -8.57 2.79 18.49
CA THR A 163 -9.62 3.72 18.04
C THR A 163 -9.16 5.17 17.87
N SER A 164 -7.88 5.47 18.08
CA SER A 164 -7.38 6.84 17.87
C SER A 164 -6.07 6.85 17.10
N LEU A 165 -5.97 7.80 16.18
CA LEU A 165 -4.72 8.19 15.52
C LEU A 165 -3.83 8.84 16.59
N SER A 166 -3.21 8.02 17.43
CA SER A 166 -2.32 8.52 18.47
C SER A 166 -1.14 9.22 17.81
N LYS A 167 -0.70 10.33 18.42
CA LYS A 167 0.54 11.01 18.04
C LYS A 167 1.70 10.01 17.94
N GLU A 168 1.72 9.06 18.86
CA GLU A 168 2.64 7.92 18.89
C GLU A 168 2.59 7.06 17.61
N TYR A 169 1.40 6.73 17.07
CA TYR A 169 1.30 5.98 15.81
C TYR A 169 1.97 6.74 14.66
N ILE A 170 1.70 8.04 14.55
CA ILE A 170 2.23 8.88 13.47
C ILE A 170 3.75 8.94 13.58
N GLU A 171 4.28 9.17 14.78
CA GLU A 171 5.72 9.25 15.04
C GLU A 171 6.40 7.91 14.72
N ASN A 172 5.89 6.81 15.27
CA ASN A 172 6.43 5.46 15.03
C ASN A 172 6.37 5.05 13.55
N THR A 173 5.31 5.45 12.84
CA THR A 173 5.14 5.10 11.43
C THR A 173 6.01 5.97 10.52
N ARG A 174 6.15 7.27 10.86
CA ARG A 174 6.97 8.22 10.10
C ARG A 174 8.42 7.76 9.98
N ASP A 175 8.96 7.15 11.03
CA ASP A 175 10.36 6.70 11.07
C ASP A 175 10.59 5.44 10.22
N VAL A 176 9.57 4.58 10.06
CA VAL A 176 9.68 3.39 9.21
C VAL A 176 9.35 3.65 7.74
N VAL A 177 8.62 4.73 7.43
CA VAL A 177 8.34 5.16 6.05
C VAL A 177 9.64 5.70 5.42
N PRO A 178 10.03 5.22 4.21
CA PRO A 178 11.17 5.78 3.49
C PRO A 178 11.02 7.29 3.28
N SER A 179 12.13 8.04 3.40
CA SER A 179 12.15 9.51 3.27
C SER A 179 11.43 10.00 2.00
N TYR A 180 11.70 9.35 0.87
CA TYR A 180 11.08 9.68 -0.42
C TYR A 180 9.55 9.48 -0.45
N LEU A 181 8.96 8.69 0.46
CA LEU A 181 7.51 8.49 0.57
C LEU A 181 6.85 9.29 1.71
N GLN A 182 7.62 10.06 2.49
CA GLN A 182 7.06 10.80 3.63
C GLN A 182 6.01 11.83 3.21
N SER A 183 6.18 12.50 2.06
CA SER A 183 5.21 13.46 1.55
C SER A 183 3.86 12.79 1.24
N ARG A 184 3.87 11.62 0.58
CA ARG A 184 2.67 10.83 0.31
C ARG A 184 2.01 10.32 1.58
N PHE A 185 2.81 9.84 2.53
CA PHE A 185 2.29 9.41 3.83
C PHE A 185 1.58 10.57 4.56
N LYS A 186 2.19 11.76 4.60
CA LYS A 186 1.56 12.96 5.17
C LYS A 186 0.27 13.34 4.44
N GLU A 187 0.25 13.26 3.12
CA GLU A 187 -0.95 13.56 2.33
C GLU A 187 -2.09 12.58 2.68
N MET A 188 -1.80 11.28 2.77
CA MET A 188 -2.79 10.27 3.23
C MET A 188 -3.31 10.57 4.64
N LEU A 189 -2.41 10.90 5.59
CA LEU A 189 -2.83 11.28 6.94
C LEU A 189 -3.68 12.55 6.94
N SER A 190 -3.38 13.53 6.09
CA SER A 190 -4.16 14.76 5.98
C SER A 190 -5.58 14.49 5.48
N PHE A 191 -5.75 13.57 4.52
CA PHE A 191 -7.07 13.12 4.07
C PHE A 191 -7.82 12.41 5.18
N PHE A 192 -7.15 11.52 5.91
CA PHE A 192 -7.74 10.84 7.06
C PHE A 192 -8.22 11.85 8.12
N VAL A 193 -7.36 12.77 8.56
CA VAL A 193 -7.70 13.80 9.56
C VAL A 193 -8.85 14.69 9.08
N LYS A 194 -8.80 15.14 7.82
CA LYS A 194 -9.85 15.98 7.24
C LYS A 194 -11.20 15.27 7.15
N ALA A 195 -11.20 13.99 6.77
CA ALA A 195 -12.43 13.18 6.71
C ALA A 195 -13.04 12.92 8.10
N ASN A 196 -12.21 13.00 9.14
CA ASN A 196 -12.55 12.71 10.53
C ASN A 196 -12.70 13.95 11.43
N ALA A 197 -12.57 15.15 10.86
CA ALA A 197 -12.73 16.39 11.62
C ALA A 197 -14.16 16.51 12.15
N PRO A 198 -14.37 17.02 13.39
CA PRO A 198 -15.69 17.17 13.98
C PRO A 198 -16.63 17.97 13.06
N ARG A 199 -17.67 17.33 12.54
CA ARG A 199 -18.73 18.01 11.77
C ARG A 199 -19.88 18.38 12.69
N ARG A 200 -20.42 19.59 12.53
CA ARG A 200 -21.35 20.20 13.48
C ARG A 200 -22.74 19.53 13.60
N ALA A 201 -23.15 18.59 12.74
CA ALA A 201 -24.47 17.96 12.92
C ALA A 201 -24.77 16.67 12.12
N GLU A 202 -24.02 16.27 11.10
CA GLU A 202 -24.49 15.21 10.18
C GLU A 202 -23.56 14.00 10.09
N GLY A 203 -23.93 12.96 10.84
CA GLY A 203 -23.77 11.56 10.47
C GLY A 203 -22.36 10.93 10.55
N PRO A 204 -22.30 9.60 10.73
CA PRO A 204 -21.05 8.86 10.80
C PRO A 204 -20.50 8.62 9.40
N ARG A 205 -19.48 9.40 8.99
CA ARG A 205 -18.61 8.98 7.88
C ARG A 205 -17.15 9.31 8.16
N SER A 206 -16.60 8.60 9.14
CA SER A 206 -15.16 8.58 9.40
C SER A 206 -14.42 7.80 8.31
N ALA A 207 -13.36 8.37 7.76
CA ALA A 207 -12.38 7.57 7.02
C ALA A 207 -11.62 6.67 8.00
N ILE A 208 -11.14 5.53 7.50
CA ILE A 208 -10.48 4.50 8.30
C ILE A 208 -9.13 4.21 7.69
N LEU A 209 -8.13 4.13 8.55
CA LEU A 209 -6.77 3.83 8.15
C LEU A 209 -6.46 2.38 8.55
N VAL A 210 -6.24 1.51 7.58
CA VAL A 210 -5.89 0.11 7.79
C VAL A 210 -4.39 -0.05 7.56
N ASP A 211 -3.67 -0.51 8.57
CA ASP A 211 -2.23 -0.76 8.53
C ASP A 211 -1.97 -2.25 8.68
N ARG A 212 -1.30 -2.82 7.68
CA ARG A 212 -0.90 -4.23 7.68
C ARG A 212 0.55 -4.37 7.31
N ARG A 213 1.30 -5.04 8.18
CA ARG A 213 2.63 -5.53 7.85
C ARG A 213 2.48 -6.88 7.18
N LEU A 214 3.21 -7.09 6.10
CA LEU A 214 3.21 -8.34 5.36
C LEU A 214 4.62 -8.82 5.22
N PRO A 215 4.91 -10.03 5.73
CA PRO A 215 6.23 -10.55 5.61
C PRO A 215 6.44 -11.05 4.17
N LEU A 216 7.63 -10.78 3.64
CA LEU A 216 8.13 -11.26 2.38
C LEU A 216 9.29 -12.24 2.65
N LEU A 217 9.80 -12.92 1.62
CA LEU A 217 10.91 -13.85 1.75
C LEU A 217 12.13 -13.19 2.44
N LYS A 218 12.89 -13.97 3.23
CA LYS A 218 14.22 -13.59 3.79
C LYS A 218 14.21 -12.26 4.55
N ASP A 219 13.44 -12.21 5.63
CA ASP A 219 13.37 -11.08 6.58
C ASP A 219 12.81 -9.77 6.02
N SER A 220 12.53 -9.70 4.72
CA SER A 220 11.89 -8.55 4.11
C SER A 220 10.43 -8.42 4.55
N GLN A 221 9.97 -7.20 4.78
CA GLN A 221 8.56 -6.91 5.10
C GLN A 221 8.08 -5.77 4.22
N ILE A 222 6.83 -5.83 3.79
CA ILE A 222 6.12 -4.72 3.18
C ILE A 222 5.03 -4.26 4.13
N ASN A 223 5.04 -2.98 4.42
CA ASN A 223 3.94 -2.33 5.09
C ASN A 223 2.96 -1.85 4.03
N ILE A 224 1.68 -2.12 4.25
CA ILE A 224 0.57 -1.61 3.46
C ILE A 224 -0.29 -0.76 4.37
N LEU A 225 -0.39 0.51 3.99
CA LEU A 225 -1.34 1.43 4.57
C LEU A 225 -2.46 1.66 3.56
N ILE A 226 -3.70 1.47 3.98
CA ILE A 226 -4.91 1.66 3.18
C ILE A 226 -5.80 2.69 3.85
N LEU A 227 -6.25 3.69 3.09
CA LEU A 227 -7.28 4.63 3.51
C LEU A 227 -8.61 4.19 2.92
N LEU A 228 -9.54 3.75 3.77
CA LEU A 228 -10.91 3.42 3.41
C LEU A 228 -11.83 4.59 3.72
N ARG A 229 -12.75 4.90 2.81
CA ARG A 229 -13.77 5.93 3.01
C ARG A 229 -15.16 5.35 2.80
N PRO A 230 -16.14 5.68 3.64
CA PRO A 230 -17.53 5.27 3.38
C PRO A 230 -17.98 5.78 2.03
N SER A 231 -18.59 4.91 1.22
CA SER A 231 -19.26 5.30 -0.01
C SER A 231 -20.38 6.26 0.38
N SER A 232 -20.27 7.51 -0.08
CA SER A 232 -21.38 8.43 0.00
C SER A 232 -22.38 8.04 -1.07
N VAL A 233 -23.14 6.97 -0.82
CA VAL A 233 -24.35 6.74 -1.61
C VAL A 233 -25.25 7.93 -1.30
N ASP A 234 -25.29 8.86 -2.24
CA ASP A 234 -26.07 10.07 -2.18
C ASP A 234 -27.53 9.70 -1.98
N GLY A 235 -28.11 10.19 -0.87
CA GLY A 235 -29.43 10.77 -0.66
C GLY A 235 -30.69 10.27 -1.39
N GLY A 236 -30.64 9.26 -2.25
CA GLY A 236 -31.79 8.68 -2.89
C GLY A 236 -32.49 7.76 -1.90
N ALA A 237 -33.62 8.22 -1.38
CA ALA A 237 -34.44 7.61 -0.31
C ALA A 237 -34.96 6.18 -0.57
N ARG A 238 -34.40 5.41 -1.52
CA ARG A 238 -34.98 4.17 -2.02
C ARG A 238 -34.09 2.93 -2.05
N ARG A 239 -32.91 2.92 -1.41
CA ARG A 239 -32.14 1.67 -1.22
C ARG A 239 -32.10 1.24 0.24
N ARG A 240 -33.12 0.47 0.65
CA ARG A 240 -33.06 -0.38 1.85
C ARG A 240 -32.23 -1.62 1.51
N ARG A 241 -31.23 -1.93 2.34
CA ARG A 241 -30.49 -3.21 2.51
C ARG A 241 -29.16 -3.45 1.78
N GLU A 242 -28.60 -2.51 1.01
CA GLU A 242 -27.18 -2.66 0.67
C GLU A 242 -26.33 -2.10 1.82
N GLY A 243 -25.52 -2.95 2.43
CA GLY A 243 -24.61 -2.59 3.53
C GLY A 243 -23.72 -1.39 3.20
N SER A 244 -23.16 -0.77 4.23
CA SER A 244 -22.25 0.38 4.11
C SER A 244 -21.00 0.00 3.31
N LYS A 245 -20.99 0.25 1.99
CA LYS A 245 -19.82 -0.01 1.15
C LYS A 245 -18.71 1.00 1.45
N PHE A 246 -17.46 0.56 1.60
CA PHE A 246 -16.28 1.41 1.70
C PHE A 246 -15.52 1.43 0.37
N LEU A 247 -14.83 2.55 0.14
CA LEU A 247 -14.01 2.83 -1.04
C LEU A 247 -12.54 2.96 -0.64
N LEU A 248 -11.65 2.28 -1.37
CA LEU A 248 -10.20 2.34 -1.20
C LEU A 248 -9.56 3.67 -1.68
N GLN A 249 -9.62 4.74 -0.89
CA GLN A 249 -9.18 6.08 -1.30
C GLN A 249 -7.67 6.20 -1.53
N GLY A 250 -6.86 5.45 -0.81
CA GLY A 250 -5.41 5.52 -0.97
C GLY A 250 -4.73 4.24 -0.49
N ILE A 251 -3.60 3.93 -1.11
CA ILE A 251 -2.76 2.81 -0.70
C ILE A 251 -1.30 3.25 -0.73
N LEU A 252 -0.54 2.94 0.31
CA LEU A 252 0.90 3.14 0.37
C LEU A 252 1.56 1.80 0.72
N ALA A 253 2.35 1.28 -0.20
CA ALA A 253 3.12 0.06 0.01
C ALA A 253 4.61 0.41 0.06
N TYR A 254 5.31 0.01 1.13
CA TYR A 254 6.73 0.33 1.31
C TYR A 254 7.49 -0.77 2.05
N PRO A 255 8.78 -0.99 1.72
CA PRO A 255 9.61 -1.95 2.44
C PRO A 255 9.91 -1.43 3.87
N SER A 256 9.92 -2.33 4.85
CA SER A 256 10.30 -2.02 6.23
C SER A 256 11.81 -1.73 6.35
N ARG A 257 12.17 -0.75 7.18
CA ARG A 257 13.57 -0.32 7.40
C ARG A 257 14.47 -1.38 8.03
N THR A 258 13.92 -2.40 8.69
CA THR A 258 14.72 -3.53 9.21
C THR A 258 15.54 -4.24 8.12
N ASN A 259 15.27 -3.95 6.84
CA ASN A 259 15.96 -4.48 5.67
C ASN A 259 16.72 -3.43 4.84
N GLN A 260 16.94 -2.22 5.36
CA GLN A 260 17.90 -1.32 4.71
C GLN A 260 19.28 -1.92 4.94
N PHE A 261 19.79 -2.58 3.90
CA PHE A 261 21.14 -3.13 3.87
C PHE A 261 22.13 -2.08 4.40
N PRO A 262 22.91 -2.37 5.45
CA PRO A 262 23.80 -1.41 6.11
C PRO A 262 24.97 -0.90 5.23
N GLY A 263 24.93 -1.11 3.91
CA GLY A 263 25.98 -0.71 2.97
C GLY A 263 25.59 0.38 1.96
N VAL A 264 24.33 0.83 1.92
CA VAL A 264 23.91 1.95 1.07
C VAL A 264 23.56 3.15 1.96
N HIS A 265 24.57 3.69 2.64
CA HIS A 265 24.46 5.06 3.10
C HIS A 265 24.27 5.93 1.85
N GLU A 266 23.09 6.52 1.70
CA GLU A 266 22.90 7.64 0.77
C GLU A 266 23.97 8.66 1.13
N ARG A 267 25.04 8.75 0.32
CA ARG A 267 26.00 9.83 0.47
C ARG A 267 25.16 11.12 0.47
N PRO A 268 25.28 11.97 1.50
CA PRO A 268 24.58 13.24 1.50
C PRO A 268 24.86 13.89 0.16
N ASN A 269 23.80 14.23 -0.54
CA ASN A 269 23.87 14.90 -1.83
C ASN A 269 24.38 16.32 -1.53
N ASN A 270 25.70 16.45 -1.34
CA ASN A 270 26.38 17.73 -1.24
C ASN A 270 26.21 18.38 -2.61
N GLY A 271 25.16 19.19 -2.73
CA GLY A 271 24.95 20.05 -3.87
C GLY A 271 26.19 20.91 -4.05
N SER A 272 27.02 20.51 -5.02
CA SER A 272 28.06 21.34 -5.59
C SER A 272 27.38 22.56 -6.22
N ALA A 273 27.34 23.64 -5.46
CA ALA A 273 27.28 24.98 -6.01
C ALA A 273 28.68 25.29 -6.57
N ASN A 274 28.92 24.88 -7.82
CA ASN A 274 29.85 25.58 -8.71
C ASN A 274 29.72 25.03 -10.13
N SER A 275 28.93 25.75 -10.93
CA SER A 275 29.11 25.77 -12.37
C SER A 275 28.88 27.21 -12.84
N GLN A 276 29.88 28.06 -12.59
CA GLN A 276 30.14 29.18 -13.49
C GLN A 276 30.60 28.55 -14.81
N LEU A 277 29.69 28.41 -15.76
CA LEU A 277 30.04 28.23 -17.16
C LEU A 277 29.91 29.59 -17.84
N LEU A 278 31.06 30.08 -18.26
CA LEU A 278 31.25 31.22 -19.13
C LEU A 278 30.40 31.05 -20.39
N ALA A 279 29.66 32.10 -20.72
CA ALA A 279 29.00 32.24 -22.00
C ALA A 279 30.04 32.66 -23.05
N GLU A 280 30.27 31.80 -24.04
CA GLU A 280 30.91 32.15 -25.30
C GLU A 280 29.82 32.43 -26.36
N PRO A 281 29.90 33.51 -27.14
CA PRO A 281 28.97 33.77 -28.23
C PRO A 281 29.47 33.12 -29.53
N SER A 282 28.66 32.25 -30.12
CA SER A 282 28.83 31.79 -31.51
C SER A 282 27.55 32.13 -32.26
N SER A 283 27.50 33.23 -33.03
CA SER A 283 27.92 33.33 -34.42
C SER A 283 27.21 32.32 -35.34
N ARG A 284 26.22 32.87 -36.08
CA ARG A 284 25.85 32.59 -37.49
C ARG A 284 25.87 31.14 -37.95
N TYR A 285 24.72 30.63 -38.39
CA TYR A 285 24.54 30.19 -39.77
C TYR A 285 23.09 30.40 -40.20
N VAL A 286 22.97 30.82 -41.46
CA VAL A 286 21.76 30.90 -42.30
C VAL A 286 21.22 29.50 -42.55
#